data_AF-A0A9Q5U197-F1
#
_entry.id   AF-A0A9Q5U197-F1
#
_cell.length_a   1.000
_cell.length_b   1.000
_cell.length_c   1.000
_cell.angle_alpha   90.00
_cell.angle_beta   90.00
_cell.angle_gamma   90.00
#
_symmetry.space_group_name_H-M   'P 1'
#
loop_
_entity.id
_entity.type
_entity.pdbx_description
1 polymer ?
#
loop_
_entity_poly.entity_id
_entity_poly.type
_entity_poly.pdbx_seq_one_letter_code
_entity_poly.pdbx_strand_id
1 'polypeptide(L)' 'MNIKFQQHVYQALLAEAKRQDKPLARLCNEILETAANIFDNTPDIKPALASKATLYGEQNEQTEPGQ' A
#
# COMPACT_ATOMS: atom_id res chain seq x y z
N MET A 1 -0.10 -13.98 -7.36
CA MET A 1 0.23 -12.90 -6.41
C MET A 1 -0.80 -12.93 -5.28
N ASN A 2 -0.36 -13.15 -4.03
CA ASN A 2 -1.25 -13.13 -2.86
C ASN A 2 -0.83 -11.98 -1.94
N ILE A 3 -1.29 -10.77 -2.28
CA ILE A 3 -1.00 -9.55 -1.49
C ILE A 3 -2.20 -9.26 -0.61
N LYS A 4 -1.94 -9.07 0.68
CA LYS A 4 -2.93 -8.62 1.65
C LYS A 4 -2.82 -7.11 1.80
N PHE A 5 -3.93 -6.41 1.59
CA PHE A 5 -4.03 -4.97 1.78
C PHE A 5 -4.81 -4.68 3.07
N GLN A 6 -4.45 -3.57 3.73
CA GLN A 6 -5.32 -2.97 4.74
C GLN A 6 -6.68 -2.62 4.10
N GLN A 7 -7.78 -2.72 4.86
CA GLN A 7 -9.12 -2.58 4.30
C GLN A 7 -9.34 -1.24 3.57
N HIS A 8 -8.85 -0.13 4.13
CA HIS A 8 -8.98 1.20 3.52
C HIS A 8 -8.21 1.29 2.19
N VAL A 9 -7.03 0.65 2.11
CA VAL A 9 -6.23 0.57 0.87
C VAL A 9 -6.95 -0.27 -0.18
N TYR A 10 -7.48 -1.44 0.21
CA TYR A 10 -8.23 -2.29 -0.71
C TYR A 10 -9.46 -1.58 -1.31
N GLN A 11 -10.21 -0.83 -0.50
CA GLN A 11 -11.37 -0.09 -0.99
C GLN A 11 -10.99 1.01 -1.99
N ALA A 12 -9.90 1.75 -1.71
CA ALA A 12 -9.39 2.75 -2.64
C ALA A 12 -8.96 2.13 -3.97
N LEU A 13 -8.20 1.03 -3.93
CA LEU A 13 -7.78 0.31 -5.14
C LEU A 13 -8.99 -0.25 -5.92
N LEU A 14 -10.01 -0.76 -5.22
CA LEU A 14 -11.22 -1.27 -5.86
C LEU A 14 -12.03 -0.16 -6.55
N ALA A 15 -12.16 1.00 -5.90
CA ALA A 15 -12.82 2.16 -6.48
C ALA A 15 -12.09 2.64 -7.74
N GLU A 16 -10.76 2.66 -7.69
CA GLU A 16 -9.93 3.07 -8.81
C GLU A 16 -9.97 2.08 -9.97
N ALA A 17 -9.96 0.77 -9.69
CA ALA A 17 -10.11 -0.27 -10.70
C ALA A 17 -11.45 -0.16 -11.43
N LYS A 18 -12.54 0.12 -10.69
CA LYS A 18 -13.87 0.38 -11.27
C LYS A 18 -13.89 1.66 -12.10
N ARG A 19 -13.28 2.74 -11.62
CA ARG A 19 -13.18 4.01 -12.35
C ARG A 19 -12.47 3.86 -13.69
N GLN A 20 -11.46 2.98 -13.75
CA GLN A 20 -10.69 2.71 -14.96
C GLN A 20 -11.21 1.52 -15.79
N ASP A 21 -12.37 0.94 -15.41
CA ASP A 21 -12.95 -0.26 -16.03
C ASP A 21 -11.94 -1.40 -16.27
N LYS A 22 -11.15 -1.72 -15.22
CA LYS A 22 -10.15 -2.78 -15.30
C LYS A 22 -10.21 -3.73 -14.11
N PRO A 23 -9.75 -5.00 -14.27
CA PRO A 23 -9.62 -5.92 -13.16
C PRO A 23 -8.66 -5.37 -12.09
N LEU A 24 -9.03 -5.50 -10.82
CA LEU A 24 -8.20 -5.04 -9.69
C LEU A 24 -6.77 -5.59 -9.74
N ALA A 25 -6.60 -6.86 -10.11
CA ALA A 25 -5.28 -7.47 -10.26
C ALA A 25 -4.42 -6.78 -11.33
N ARG A 26 -5.03 -6.29 -12.42
CA ARG A 26 -4.32 -5.55 -13.47
C ARG A 26 -3.84 -4.20 -12.95
N LEU A 27 -4.70 -3.47 -12.24
CA LEU A 27 -4.32 -2.22 -11.58
C LEU A 27 -3.18 -2.42 -10.58
N CYS A 28 -3.24 -3.46 -9.75
CA CYS A 28 -2.17 -3.78 -8.80
C CYS A 28 -0.84 -4.05 -9.51
N ASN A 29 -0.84 -4.80 -10.60
CA ASN A 29 0.37 -5.05 -11.37
C ASN A 29 0.95 -3.77 -11.96
N GLU A 30 0.13 -2.90 -12.56
CA GLU A 30 0.58 -1.62 -13.12
C GLU A 30 1.19 -0.71 -12.05
N ILE A 31 0.59 -0.66 -10.86
CA ILE A 31 1.13 0.10 -9.72
C ILE A 31 2.49 -0.46 -9.30
N LEU A 32 2.63 -1.79 -9.19
CA LEU A 32 3.88 -2.44 -8.80
C LEU A 32 4.97 -2.26 -9.86
N GLU A 33 4.63 -2.38 -11.16
CA GLU A 33 5.54 -2.12 -12.28
C GLU A 33 6.01 -0.66 -12.27
N THR A 34 5.11 0.29 -12.08
CA THR A 34 5.44 1.72 -11.99
C THR A 34 6.34 2.00 -10.79
N ALA A 35 6.03 1.42 -9.63
CA ALA A 35 6.85 1.56 -8.43
C ALA A 35 8.26 0.98 -8.66
N ALA A 36 8.36 -0.23 -9.22
CA ALA A 36 9.65 -0.85 -9.55
C ALA A 36 10.47 0.03 -10.50
N ASN A 37 9.86 0.54 -11.56
CA ASN A 37 10.52 1.43 -12.51
C ASN A 37 11.05 2.72 -11.86
N ILE A 38 10.31 3.29 -10.89
CA ILE A 38 10.77 4.44 -10.11
C ILE A 38 11.98 4.06 -9.26
N PHE A 39 11.96 2.90 -8.60
CA PHE A 39 13.11 2.47 -7.77
C PHE A 39 14.35 2.12 -8.61
N ASP A 40 14.18 1.51 -9.78
CA ASP A 40 15.29 1.08 -10.64
C ASP A 40 15.98 2.26 -11.35
N ASN A 41 15.23 3.30 -11.72
CA ASN A 41 15.74 4.41 -12.54
C ASN A 41 16.08 5.69 -11.74
N THR A 42 15.98 5.66 -10.41
CA THR A 42 16.28 6.84 -9.59
C THR A 42 17.46 6.55 -8.65
N PRO A 43 18.72 6.75 -9.11
CA PRO A 43 19.93 6.41 -8.35
C PRO A 43 20.06 7.15 -7.00
N ASP A 44 19.30 8.26 -6.82
CA ASP A 44 19.27 9.06 -5.59
C ASP A 44 18.06 8.79 -4.68
N ILE A 45 17.16 7.85 -5.01
CA ILE A 45 16.18 7.35 -4.03
C ILE A 45 16.93 6.45 -3.05
N LYS A 46 17.57 7.09 -2.07
CA LYS A 46 18.03 6.43 -0.85
C LYS A 46 16.80 5.78 -0.21
N PRO A 47 16.89 4.54 0.31
CA PRO A 47 15.75 3.72 0.74
C PRO A 47 15.07 4.23 2.03
N ALA A 48 14.65 5.50 2.07
CA ALA A 48 13.87 6.07 3.16
C ALA A 48 12.42 5.54 3.19
N LEU A 49 11.92 5.02 2.06
CA LEU A 49 10.60 4.38 1.97
C LEU A 49 10.63 2.90 2.38
N ALA A 50 11.78 2.23 2.32
CA ALA A 50 11.94 0.87 2.85
C ALA A 50 11.96 0.85 4.39
N SER A 51 12.47 1.91 5.02
CA SER A 51 12.66 1.99 6.48
C SER A 51 11.48 2.55 7.28
N LYS A 52 10.34 2.87 6.63
CA LYS A 52 9.12 3.31 7.34
C LYS A 52 7.91 2.39 7.18
N ALA A 53 8.05 1.26 6.49
CA ALA A 53 7.13 0.15 6.66
C ALA A 53 7.48 -0.56 7.98
N THR A 54 7.21 0.09 9.12
CA THR A 54 7.12 -0.64 10.38
C THR A 54 6.01 -1.66 10.21
N LEU A 55 6.41 -2.93 10.18
CA LEU A 55 5.59 -4.14 10.21
C LEU A 55 4.81 -4.24 11.54
N TYR A 56 4.08 -3.20 11.93
CA TYR A 56 3.20 -3.23 13.09
C TYR A 56 1.95 -2.45 12.75
N GLY A 57 0.84 -3.20 12.62
CA GLY A 57 -0.47 -2.60 12.77
C GLY A 57 -0.50 -1.92 14.13
N GLU A 58 -0.90 -0.66 14.16
CA GLU A 58 -1.23 0.03 15.39
C GLU A 58 -2.26 -0.84 16.14
N GLN A 59 -1.80 -1.50 17.20
CA GLN A 59 -2.66 -2.10 18.19
C GLN A 59 -3.38 -0.93 18.86
N ASN A 60 -4.70 -0.87 18.65
CA ASN A 60 -5.57 -0.01 19.42
C ASN A 60 -5.53 -0.48 20.89
N GLU A 61 -4.67 0.13 21.71
CA GLU A 61 -4.88 0.13 23.16
C GLU A 61 -5.74 1.33 23.51
N GLN A 62 -7.06 1.09 23.57
CA GLN A 62 -7.99 1.93 24.31
C GLN A 62 -7.57 1.91 25.79
N THR A 63 -6.89 2.96 26.26
CA THR A 63 -6.84 3.24 27.68
C THR A 63 -8.15 3.92 28.07
N GLU A 64 -9.09 3.13 28.57
CA GLU A 64 -10.23 3.61 29.35
C GLU A 64 -9.70 4.39 30.57
N PRO A 65 -10.21 5.59 30.90
CA PRO A 65 -9.83 6.28 32.13
C PRO A 65 -10.68 5.72 33.27
N GLY A 66 -10.07 4.87 34.11
CA GLY A 66 -10.67 4.31 35.31
C GLY A 66 -10.06 4.86 36.59
N GLN A 67 -10.87 5.68 37.28
CA GLN A 67 -10.91 5.99 38.73
C GLN A 67 -9.90 6.98 39.32
#